data_AF-D5SXA3-F1
#
_entry.id   AF-D5SXA3-F1
#
_cell.length_a   1.000
_cell.length_b   1.000
_cell.length_c   1.000
_cell.angle_alpha   90.00
_cell.angle_beta   90.00
_cell.angle_gamma   90.00
#
_symmetry.space_group_name_H-M   'P 1'
#
loop_
_entity.id
_entity.type
_entity.pdbx_description
1 polymer ?
#
loop_
_entity_poly.entity_id
_entity_poly.type
_entity_poly.pdbx_seq_one_letter_code
_entity_poly.pdbx_strand_id
1 'polypeptide(L)'
;MQINLEVVDAVSRPAIFRVAYSGAEDRCLLQYPQVYDLQFLDPSENIAAEWGTRFLTSGPLDDFVLAPGSRIAFDLFASINSEPSTKALWSIELPSGNYSVRFVYHFEGERDWYDFLAKRSRFAAVTPIWRGTMISNTVSLMITDGSQ
;
A
#
# COMPACT_ATOMS: atom_id res chain seq x y z
N MET A 1 17.29 -0.66 0.34
CA MET A 1 15.96 -0.18 -0.11
C MET A 1 15.13 0.22 1.10
N GLN A 2 14.32 1.25 0.96
CA GLN A 2 13.46 1.77 2.02
C GLN A 2 12.10 2.18 1.48
N ILE A 3 11.10 2.20 2.37
CA ILE A 3 9.76 2.71 2.11
C ILE A 3 9.50 3.90 3.04
N ASN A 4 8.97 4.98 2.50
CA ASN A 4 8.48 6.11 3.29
C ASN A 4 6.97 6.29 3.06
N LEU A 5 6.26 6.66 4.12
CA LEU A 5 4.84 6.95 4.13
C LEU A 5 4.63 8.42 4.50
N GLU A 6 3.79 9.10 3.73
CA GLU A 6 3.32 10.46 4.01
C GLU A 6 1.79 10.50 3.98
N VAL A 7 1.19 11.38 4.80
CA VAL A 7 -0.23 11.72 4.71
C VAL A 7 -0.36 12.86 3.71
N VAL A 8 -1.05 12.63 2.60
CA VAL A 8 -1.29 13.63 1.56
C VAL A 8 -2.56 14.43 1.88
N ASP A 9 -3.63 13.72 2.27
CA ASP A 9 -4.88 14.32 2.70
C ASP A 9 -5.52 13.45 3.79
N ALA A 10 -5.67 14.01 4.99
CA ALA A 10 -6.31 13.35 6.13
C ALA A 10 -7.80 13.71 6.26
N VAL A 11 -8.25 14.73 5.55
CA VAL A 11 -9.57 15.36 5.73
C VAL A 11 -10.55 14.84 4.69
N SER A 12 -10.07 14.57 3.47
CA SER A 12 -10.90 13.96 2.43
C SER A 12 -11.35 12.56 2.81
N ARG A 13 -12.52 12.16 2.28
CA ARG A 13 -12.94 10.75 2.23
C ARG A 13 -12.98 10.32 0.76
N PRO A 14 -12.09 9.42 0.31
CA PRO A 14 -11.10 8.66 1.10
C PRO A 14 -9.91 9.52 1.58
N ALA A 15 -9.28 9.11 2.69
CA ALA A 15 -8.00 9.67 3.13
C ALA A 15 -6.91 9.22 2.16
N ILE A 16 -5.91 10.06 1.90
CA ILE A 16 -4.87 9.82 0.90
C ILE A 16 -3.52 9.71 1.59
N PHE A 17 -2.88 8.56 1.38
CA PHE A 17 -1.51 8.29 1.82
C PHE A 17 -0.62 8.13 0.61
N ARG A 18 0.59 8.66 0.64
CA ARG A 18 1.58 8.35 -0.39
C ARG A 18 2.67 7.46 0.16
N VAL A 19 2.87 6.33 -0.52
CA VAL A 19 3.97 5.41 -0.26
C VAL A 19 5.06 5.62 -1.29
N ALA A 20 6.29 5.78 -0.84
CA ALA A 20 7.45 6.03 -1.70
C ALA A 20 8.53 4.98 -1.49
N TYR A 21 8.98 4.37 -2.58
CA TYR A 21 10.07 3.41 -2.62
C TYR A 21 11.34 4.08 -3.13
N SER A 22 12.46 3.83 -2.47
CA SER A 22 13.75 4.43 -2.83
C SER A 22 14.95 3.64 -2.32
N GLY A 23 16.16 4.04 -2.74
CA GLY A 23 17.40 3.49 -2.19
C GLY A 23 17.62 2.02 -2.49
N ALA A 24 17.15 1.54 -3.65
CA ALA A 24 17.56 0.25 -4.16
C ALA A 24 19.03 0.33 -4.63
N GLU A 25 19.84 -0.65 -4.23
CA GLU A 25 21.25 -0.77 -4.65
C GLU A 25 21.33 -1.38 -6.05
N ASP A 26 20.52 -2.40 -6.27
CA ASP A 26 20.33 -3.05 -7.56
C ASP A 26 18.93 -2.82 -8.10
N ARG A 27 18.76 -3.09 -9.39
CA ARG A 27 17.44 -3.09 -10.00
C ARG A 27 16.61 -4.22 -9.41
N CYS A 28 15.39 -3.93 -8.96
CA CYS A 28 14.49 -4.96 -8.46
C CYS A 28 13.06 -4.78 -8.97
N LEU A 29 12.36 -5.90 -9.08
CA LEU A 29 10.94 -5.97 -9.41
C LEU A 29 10.13 -6.06 -8.11
N LEU A 30 9.10 -5.22 -7.98
CA LEU A 30 8.28 -5.02 -6.78
C LEU A 30 6.81 -5.08 -7.16
N GLN A 31 5.98 -5.62 -6.25
CA GLN A 31 4.54 -5.63 -6.41
C GLN A 31 3.96 -4.24 -6.25
N TYR A 32 2.90 -3.96 -7.00
CA TYR A 32 2.14 -2.73 -6.84
C TYR A 32 1.62 -2.62 -5.39
N PRO A 33 1.86 -1.49 -4.70
CA PRO A 33 1.44 -1.32 -3.31
C PRO A 33 -0.08 -1.38 -3.19
N GLN A 34 -0.57 -2.03 -2.15
CA GLN A 34 -1.99 -2.18 -1.92
C GLN A 34 -2.42 -1.36 -0.71
N VAL A 35 -3.62 -0.77 -0.78
CA VAL A 35 -4.14 0.03 0.34
C VAL A 35 -4.27 -0.79 1.62
N TYR A 36 -4.54 -2.09 1.50
CA TYR A 36 -4.69 -2.99 2.64
C TYR A 36 -3.38 -3.35 3.36
N ASP A 37 -2.24 -2.94 2.81
CA ASP A 37 -0.93 -3.03 3.48
C ASP A 37 -0.70 -1.88 4.47
N LEU A 38 -1.61 -0.90 4.52
CA LEU A 38 -1.64 0.12 5.58
C LEU A 38 -2.15 -0.51 6.88
N GLN A 39 -1.34 -0.44 7.92
CA GLN A 39 -1.71 -0.84 9.28
C GLN A 39 -2.00 0.40 10.13
N PHE A 40 -3.18 0.41 10.73
CA PHE A 40 -3.60 1.42 11.70
C PHE A 40 -3.40 0.85 13.10
N LEU A 41 -2.57 1.52 13.88
CA LEU A 41 -2.23 1.14 15.24
C LEU A 41 -2.92 2.06 16.23
N ASP A 42 -3.51 1.48 17.27
CA ASP A 42 -4.08 2.22 18.38
C ASP A 42 -2.96 2.87 19.26
N PRO A 43 -3.30 3.69 20.27
CA PRO A 43 -2.30 4.28 21.17
C PRO A 43 -1.46 3.26 21.97
N SER A 44 -1.87 1.99 22.00
CA SER A 44 -1.13 0.89 22.63
C SER A 44 -0.29 0.10 21.62
N GLU A 45 -0.14 0.62 20.39
CA GLU A 45 0.58 0.02 19.25
C GLU A 45 0.00 -1.30 18.73
N ASN A 46 -1.25 -1.63 19.08
CA ASN A 46 -1.93 -2.80 18.54
C ASN A 46 -2.63 -2.45 17.23
N ILE A 47 -2.72 -3.43 16.32
CA ILE A 47 -3.53 -3.29 15.09
C ILE A 47 -4.98 -3.04 15.50
N ALA A 48 -5.50 -1.86 15.13
CA ALA A 48 -6.80 -1.39 15.55
C ALA A 48 -7.96 -2.03 14.76
N ALA A 49 -7.74 -2.32 13.49
CA ALA A 49 -8.72 -2.93 12.61
C ALA A 49 -8.05 -3.61 11.41
N GLU A 50 -8.81 -4.50 10.76
CA GLU A 50 -8.43 -5.18 9.53
C GLU A 50 -9.19 -4.62 8.34
N TRP A 51 -8.57 -4.68 7.17
CA TRP A 51 -9.20 -4.29 5.91
C TRP A 51 -10.23 -5.33 5.47
N GLY A 52 -11.38 -4.85 4.99
CA GLY A 52 -12.45 -5.67 4.45
C GLY A 52 -12.88 -5.27 3.04
N THR A 53 -13.52 -6.20 2.34
CA THR A 53 -14.18 -5.95 1.05
C THR A 53 -15.49 -6.74 0.96
N ARG A 54 -16.49 -6.17 0.29
CA ARG A 54 -17.75 -6.86 -0.06
C ARG A 54 -17.77 -7.38 -1.49
N PHE A 55 -16.69 -7.19 -2.23
CA PHE A 55 -16.58 -7.54 -3.64
C PHE A 55 -15.56 -8.65 -3.83
N LEU A 56 -15.76 -9.48 -4.85
CA LEU A 56 -14.65 -10.25 -5.40
C LEU A 56 -13.71 -9.26 -6.09
N THR A 57 -12.54 -9.03 -5.50
CA THR A 57 -11.57 -8.07 -6.02
C THR A 57 -10.44 -8.78 -6.76
N SER A 58 -9.98 -8.18 -7.84
CA SER A 58 -8.66 -8.41 -8.41
C SER A 58 -7.88 -7.09 -8.33
N GLY A 59 -6.67 -7.14 -7.77
CA GLY A 59 -5.78 -5.99 -7.74
C GLY A 59 -5.09 -5.79 -9.09
N PRO A 60 -4.47 -4.62 -9.33
CA PRO A 60 -3.54 -4.46 -10.44
C PRO A 60 -2.47 -5.56 -10.35
N LEU A 61 -2.33 -6.31 -11.44
CA LEU A 61 -1.22 -7.25 -11.65
C LEU A 61 0.01 -6.55 -12.23
N ASP A 62 -0.05 -5.21 -12.37
CA ASP A 62 1.04 -4.43 -12.92
C ASP A 62 2.06 -4.16 -11.84
N ASP A 63 3.12 -4.96 -11.85
CA ASP A 63 4.27 -4.74 -11.01
C ASP A 63 5.22 -3.69 -11.60
N PHE A 64 6.13 -3.17 -10.78
CA PHE A 64 7.04 -2.11 -11.20
C PHE A 64 8.51 -2.43 -10.92
N VAL A 65 9.37 -1.87 -11.76
CA VAL A 65 10.82 -1.98 -11.60
C VAL A 65 11.33 -0.72 -10.90
N LEU A 66 12.02 -0.91 -9.78
CA LEU A 66 12.79 0.14 -9.14
C LEU A 66 14.25 0.04 -9.57
N ALA A 67 14.75 1.05 -10.27
CA ALA A 67 16.15 1.12 -10.69
C ALA A 67 17.04 1.68 -9.56
N PRO A 68 18.35 1.37 -9.57
CA PRO A 68 19.29 1.92 -8.59
C PRO A 68 19.21 3.45 -8.49
N GLY A 69 19.19 3.96 -7.26
CA GLY A 69 19.12 5.39 -6.97
C GLY A 69 17.80 6.09 -7.36
N SER A 70 16.83 5.38 -7.94
CA SER A 70 15.53 5.97 -8.32
C SER A 70 14.60 6.08 -7.12
N ARG A 71 13.58 6.94 -7.28
CA ARG A 71 12.45 7.06 -6.37
C ARG A 71 11.15 6.98 -7.16
N ILE A 72 10.21 6.18 -6.69
CA ILE A 72 8.84 6.11 -7.21
C ILE A 72 7.87 6.21 -6.03
N ALA A 73 6.68 6.77 -6.27
CA ALA A 73 5.67 6.89 -5.24
C ALA A 73 4.26 6.69 -5.78
N PHE A 74 3.36 6.23 -4.92
CA PHE A 74 1.99 5.87 -5.25
C PHE A 74 1.04 6.42 -4.19
N ASP A 75 -0.11 6.93 -4.64
CA ASP A 75 -1.16 7.41 -3.75
C ASP A 75 -2.15 6.27 -3.49
N LEU A 76 -2.35 5.98 -2.20
CA LEU A 76 -3.25 4.97 -1.67
C LEU A 76 -4.47 5.67 -1.08
N PHE A 77 -5.64 5.29 -1.57
CA PHE A 77 -6.93 5.88 -1.20
C PHE A 77 -7.61 5.03 -0.12
N ALA A 78 -7.47 5.44 1.13
CA ALA A 78 -8.00 4.74 2.28
C ALA A 78 -9.46 5.12 2.56
N SER A 79 -10.37 4.20 2.26
CA SER A 79 -11.80 4.37 2.52
C SER A 79 -12.13 4.00 3.96
N ILE A 80 -11.97 4.96 4.87
CA ILE A 80 -12.19 4.78 6.31
C ILE A 80 -13.64 5.15 6.65
N ASN A 81 -14.34 4.28 7.39
CA ASN A 81 -15.74 4.46 7.81
C ASN A 81 -16.64 4.91 6.65
N SER A 82 -16.42 4.33 5.48
CA SER A 82 -17.10 4.66 4.24
C SER A 82 -17.84 3.41 3.76
N GLU A 83 -19.03 3.59 3.17
CA GLU A 83 -19.75 2.44 2.60
C GLU A 83 -18.93 1.81 1.46
N PRO A 84 -18.77 0.47 1.44
CA PRO A 84 -18.10 -0.21 0.36
C PRO A 84 -18.77 0.08 -0.98
N SER A 85 -17.98 0.46 -1.98
CA SER A 85 -18.49 0.74 -3.34
C SER A 85 -17.53 0.22 -4.40
N THR A 86 -17.96 0.18 -5.66
CA THR A 86 -17.08 -0.23 -6.76
C THR A 86 -15.88 0.70 -6.97
N LYS A 87 -15.93 1.92 -6.42
CA LYS A 87 -14.81 2.88 -6.40
C LYS A 87 -13.96 2.79 -5.12
N ALA A 88 -14.50 2.17 -4.07
CA ALA A 88 -13.89 1.98 -2.76
C ALA A 88 -13.99 0.49 -2.40
N LEU A 89 -13.21 -0.33 -3.11
CA LEU A 89 -13.29 -1.79 -3.00
C LEU A 89 -12.90 -2.28 -1.60
N TRP A 90 -11.87 -1.66 -1.02
CA TRP A 90 -11.39 -1.94 0.32
C TRP A 90 -11.83 -0.84 1.26
N SER A 91 -12.37 -1.24 2.41
CA SER A 91 -12.80 -0.33 3.48
C SER A 91 -12.26 -0.82 4.82
N ILE A 92 -12.09 0.12 5.75
CA ILE A 92 -11.73 -0.17 7.14
C ILE A 92 -12.64 0.62 8.07
N GLU A 93 -13.10 -0.03 9.13
CA GLU A 93 -13.90 0.59 10.18
C GLU A 93 -12.98 0.92 11.36
N LEU A 94 -12.92 2.20 11.73
CA LEU A 94 -12.09 2.70 12.82
C LEU A 94 -12.91 3.64 13.70
N PRO A 95 -12.97 3.41 15.02
CA PRO A 95 -13.52 4.40 15.93
C PRO A 95 -12.84 5.76 15.82
N SER A 96 -13.49 6.80 16.34
CA SER A 96 -12.83 8.09 16.51
C SER A 96 -11.66 8.00 17.47
N GLY A 97 -10.56 8.67 17.13
CA GLY A 97 -9.34 8.63 17.92
C GLY A 97 -8.10 8.95 17.12
N ASN A 98 -6.96 8.90 17.82
CA ASN A 98 -5.65 9.05 17.20
C ASN A 98 -5.05 7.68 16.89
N TYR A 99 -4.55 7.55 15.67
CA TYR A 99 -3.92 6.34 15.17
C TYR A 99 -2.54 6.63 14.64
N SER A 100 -1.66 5.66 14.84
CA SER A 100 -0.35 5.58 14.20
C SER A 100 -0.50 4.70 12.95
N VAL A 101 -0.20 5.23 11.79
CA VAL A 101 -0.33 4.51 10.51
C VAL A 101 1.05 4.18 9.97
N ARG A 102 1.25 2.94 9.53
CA ARG A 102 2.47 2.50 8.82
C ARG A 102 2.08 1.64 7.62
N PHE A 103 2.97 1.57 6.64
CA PHE A 103 2.83 0.68 5.49
C PHE A 103 3.74 -0.54 5.68
N VAL A 104 3.17 -1.74 5.56
CA VAL A 104 3.91 -3.00 5.67
C VAL A 104 3.89 -3.72 4.33
N TYR A 105 4.98 -3.59 3.59
CA TYR A 105 5.17 -4.33 2.35
C TYR A 105 5.72 -5.73 2.67
N HIS A 106 5.07 -6.78 2.20
CA HIS A 106 5.54 -8.15 2.37
C HIS A 106 5.37 -8.94 1.08
N PHE A 107 6.45 -9.59 0.64
CA PHE A 107 6.39 -10.50 -0.50
C PHE A 107 7.38 -11.66 -0.35
N GLU A 108 6.85 -12.88 -0.20
CA GLU A 108 7.62 -14.13 -0.16
C GLU A 108 7.21 -15.12 -1.26
N GLY A 109 6.16 -14.82 -2.02
CA GLY A 109 5.53 -15.77 -2.94
C GLY A 109 6.41 -16.12 -4.15
N GLU A 110 6.36 -17.38 -4.57
CA GLU A 110 6.65 -17.73 -5.96
C GLU A 110 5.36 -17.49 -6.75
N ARG A 111 5.31 -16.41 -7.51
CA ARG A 111 4.23 -16.21 -8.47
C ARG A 111 4.76 -16.59 -9.84
N ASP A 112 3.94 -17.24 -10.66
CA ASP A 112 4.08 -17.11 -12.10
C ASP A 112 3.64 -15.68 -12.41
N TRP A 113 4.58 -14.73 -12.36
CA TRP A 113 4.27 -13.32 -12.59
C TRP A 113 3.66 -13.22 -13.99
N TYR A 114 2.38 -12.84 -14.01
CA TYR A 114 1.51 -12.80 -15.19
C TYR A 114 2.28 -12.27 -16.39
N ASP A 115 2.52 -13.14 -17.36
CA ASP A 115 2.77 -12.87 -18.78
C ASP A 115 3.27 -11.45 -19.14
N PHE A 116 4.37 -11.00 -18.53
CA PHE A 116 5.19 -9.93 -19.11
C PHE A 116 5.69 -10.33 -20.52
N LEU A 117 5.59 -11.62 -20.84
CA LEU A 117 5.78 -12.25 -22.14
C LEU A 117 4.77 -11.76 -23.21
N ALA A 118 3.57 -11.29 -22.85
CA ALA A 118 2.66 -10.65 -23.80
C ALA A 118 3.11 -9.21 -24.19
N LYS A 119 3.90 -8.54 -23.34
CA LYS A 119 4.47 -7.20 -23.60
C LYS A 119 5.89 -7.22 -24.19
N ARG A 120 6.48 -8.41 -24.45
CA ARG A 120 7.83 -8.61 -25.06
C ARG A 120 8.99 -7.84 -24.40
N SER A 121 8.88 -7.41 -23.14
CA SER A 121 9.99 -6.71 -22.48
C SER A 121 11.01 -7.70 -21.94
N ARG A 122 12.11 -7.89 -22.69
CA ARG A 122 13.25 -8.72 -22.27
C ARG A 122 13.90 -8.26 -20.95
N PHE A 123 13.65 -7.02 -20.53
CA PHE A 123 14.27 -6.42 -19.35
C PHE A 123 13.63 -6.85 -18.03
N ALA A 124 12.31 -7.11 -18.00
CA ALA A 124 11.65 -7.60 -16.80
C ALA A 124 12.06 -9.05 -16.49
N ALA A 125 12.27 -9.86 -17.54
CA ALA A 125 12.64 -11.28 -17.42
C ALA A 125 13.99 -11.54 -16.72
N VAL A 126 14.88 -10.55 -16.66
CA VAL A 126 16.20 -10.65 -16.02
C VAL A 126 16.32 -9.82 -14.75
N THR A 127 15.28 -9.08 -14.38
CA THR A 127 15.30 -8.26 -13.17
C THR A 127 14.94 -9.13 -11.97
N PRO A 128 15.78 -9.22 -10.92
CA PRO A 128 15.47 -10.02 -9.75
C PRO A 128 14.25 -9.45 -9.02
N ILE A 129 13.40 -10.36 -8.55
CA ILE A 129 12.26 -10.00 -7.72
C ILE A 129 12.78 -9.69 -6.31
N TRP A 130 12.34 -8.56 -5.75
CA TRP A 130 12.62 -8.29 -4.34
C TRP A 130 11.71 -9.13 -3.45
N ARG A 131 12.29 -9.76 -2.43
CA ARG A 131 11.59 -10.62 -1.46
C ARG A 131 11.90 -10.17 -0.04
N GLY A 132 10.93 -10.32 0.85
CA GLY A 132 11.06 -9.98 2.26
C GLY A 132 9.91 -9.13 2.77
N THR A 133 10.17 -8.51 3.92
CA THR A 133 9.27 -7.52 4.55
C THR A 133 9.98 -6.18 4.69
N MET A 134 9.30 -5.09 4.34
CA MET A 134 9.71 -3.72 4.62
C MET A 134 8.58 -2.99 5.34
N ILE A 135 8.94 -2.18 6.32
CA ILE A 135 8.01 -1.35 7.07
C ILE A 135 8.41 0.10 6.87
N SER A 136 7.45 0.98 6.57
CA SER A 136 7.69 2.41 6.45
C SER A 136 7.93 3.08 7.81
N ASN A 137 8.27 4.37 7.79
CA ASN A 137 8.02 5.22 8.95
C ASN A 137 6.52 5.24 9.33
N THR A 138 6.25 5.65 10.56
CA THR A 138 4.90 5.87 11.08
C THR A 138 4.46 7.31 10.86
N VAL A 139 3.19 7.52 10.56
CA VAL A 139 2.53 8.83 10.48
C VAL A 139 1.30 8.86 11.38
N SER A 140 0.95 10.03 11.92
CA SER A 140 -0.24 10.16 12.76
C SER A 140 -1.47 10.51 11.93
N LEU A 141 -2.61 9.89 12.24
CA LEU A 141 -3.91 10.22 11.69
C LEU A 141 -4.92 10.37 12.81
N MET A 142 -5.71 11.45 12.79
CA MET A 142 -6.87 11.61 13.66
C MET A 142 -8.13 11.23 12.89
N ILE A 143 -8.88 10.24 13.39
CA ILE A 143 -10.22 9.92 12.93
C ILE A 143 -11.21 10.70 13.78
N THR A 144 -12.06 11.46 13.09
CA THR A 144 -13.18 12.19 13.71
C THR A 144 -14.50 11.53 13.32
N ASP A 145 -15.46 11.58 14.23
CA ASP A 145 -16.80 11.04 13.99
C ASP A 145 -17.41 11.88 12.89
N GLY A 146 -17.51 11.28 11.71
CA GLY A 146 -18.34 11.81 10.64
C GLY A 146 -19.77 11.60 11.06
N SER A 147 -20.36 12.61 11.70
CA SER A 147 -21.81 12.75 11.69
C SER A 147 -22.20 12.88 10.21
N GLN A 148 -22.76 11.81 9.66
CA GLN A 148 -23.52 11.90 8.41
C GLN A 148 -24.80 12.71 8.67
#